data_AF-A0A917E3E0-F1
#
_entry.id   AF-A0A917E3E0-F1
#
_cell.length_a   1.000
_cell.length_b   1.000
_cell.length_c   1.000
_cell.angle_alpha   90.00
_cell.angle_beta   90.00
_cell.angle_gamma   90.00
#
_symmetry.space_group_name_H-M   'P 1'
#
loop_
_entity.id
_entity.type
_entity.pdbx_description
1 polymer ?
#
loop_
_entity_poly.entity_id
_entity_poly.type
_entity_poly.pdbx_seq_one_letter_code
_entity_poly.pdbx_strand_id
1 'polypeptide(L)' 'MPPADDQIAPAAQAAANGPVVLTENGEPAYVLMTHEDYLRLKRPSIVDMLADMRPEADFDFEPPARQEIPDRKTPIDFG' A
#
# COMPACT_ATOMS: atom_id res chain seq x y z
N MET A 1 21.54 -23.77 -12.66
CA MET A 1 20.61 -22.64 -12.45
C MET A 1 20.25 -22.14 -13.82
N PRO A 2 18.97 -22.17 -14.23
CA PRO A 2 18.59 -21.60 -15.52
C PRO A 2 18.96 -20.11 -15.54
N PRO A 3 19.30 -19.54 -16.71
CA PRO A 3 19.57 -18.11 -16.84
C PRO A 3 18.37 -17.30 -16.31
N ALA A 4 18.64 -16.10 -15.79
CA ALA A 4 17.62 -15.27 -15.14
C ALA A 4 16.38 -15.05 -16.02
N ASP A 5 16.56 -14.98 -17.34
CA ASP A 5 15.49 -14.77 -18.32
C ASP A 5 14.46 -15.92 -18.39
N ASP A 6 14.88 -17.17 -18.14
CA ASP A 6 13.99 -18.35 -18.23
C ASP A 6 12.95 -18.38 -17.08
N GLN A 7 13.20 -17.66 -15.98
CA GLN A 7 12.32 -17.62 -14.81
C GLN A 7 11.30 -16.48 -14.88
N ILE A 8 11.55 -15.47 -15.72
CA ILE A 8 10.68 -14.29 -15.84
C ILE A 8 9.32 -14.69 -16.41
N ALA A 9 9.28 -15.52 -17.45
CA ALA A 9 8.02 -15.90 -18.10
C ALA A 9 7.07 -16.69 -17.17
N PRO A 10 7.51 -17.74 -16.47
CA PRO A 10 6.67 -18.42 -15.47
C PRO A 10 6.23 -17.50 -14.33
N ALA A 11 7.12 -16.66 -13.81
CA ALA A 11 6.81 -15.73 -12.73
C ALA A 11 5.78 -14.68 -13.17
N ALA A 12 5.91 -14.14 -14.39
CA ALA A 12 4.95 -13.20 -14.95
C ALA A 12 3.57 -13.85 -15.17
N GLN A 13 3.53 -15.12 -15.59
CA GLN A 13 2.28 -15.85 -15.73
C GLN A 13 1.61 -16.13 -14.38
N ALA A 14 2.39 -16.44 -13.35
CA ALA A 14 1.88 -16.56 -11.98
C ALA A 14 1.38 -15.21 -11.44
N ALA A 15 2.10 -14.12 -11.73
CA ALA A 15 1.79 -12.75 -11.31
C ALA A 15 0.42 -12.25 -11.81
N ALA A 16 -0.09 -12.82 -12.91
CA ALA A 16 -1.43 -12.53 -13.41
C ALA A 16 -2.57 -12.99 -12.47
N ASN A 17 -2.28 -13.92 -11.55
CA ASN A 17 -3.24 -14.42 -10.56
C ASN A 17 -3.03 -13.80 -9.16
N GLY A 18 -1.97 -13.02 -8.99
CA GLY A 18 -1.63 -12.35 -7.72
C GLY A 18 -0.13 -12.14 -7.55
N PRO A 19 0.31 -11.29 -6.60
CA PRO A 19 1.73 -10.96 -6.43
C PRO A 19 2.60 -12.18 -6.12
N VAL A 20 3.77 -12.24 -6.73
CA VAL A 20 4.79 -13.29 -6.54
C VAL A 20 6.01 -12.70 -5.87
N VAL A 21 6.48 -13.31 -4.78
CA VAL A 21 7.71 -12.90 -4.09
C VAL A 21 8.90 -13.59 -4.74
N LEU A 22 9.89 -12.81 -5.16
CA LEU A 22 11.18 -13.31 -5.63
C LEU A 22 12.20 -13.17 -4.50
N THR A 23 12.90 -14.25 -4.20
CA THR A 23 13.86 -14.31 -3.09
C THR A 23 15.29 -14.27 -3.58
N GLU A 24 16.16 -13.57 -2.86
CA GLU A 24 17.62 -13.64 -3.02
C GLU A 24 18.24 -14.12 -1.69
N ASN A 25 19.13 -15.12 -1.75
CA ASN A 25 19.78 -15.71 -0.58
C ASN A 25 18.82 -16.20 0.53
N GLY A 26 17.60 -16.61 0.15
CA GLY A 26 16.58 -17.10 1.08
C GLY A 26 15.65 -16.01 1.64
N GLU A 27 15.91 -14.73 1.33
CA GLU A 27 15.13 -13.60 1.82
C GLU A 27 14.26 -12.98 0.71
N PRO A 28 13.04 -12.50 1.01
CA PRO A 28 12.24 -11.72 0.07
C PRO A 28 13.02 -10.49 -0.43
N ALA A 29 13.27 -10.42 -1.72
CA ALA A 29 14.03 -9.33 -2.33
C ALA A 29 13.15 -8.45 -3.24
N TYR A 30 12.25 -9.07 -4.00
CA TYR A 30 11.36 -8.36 -4.93
C TYR A 30 9.95 -8.94 -4.90
N VAL A 31 8.99 -8.15 -5.40
CA VAL A 31 7.63 -8.61 -5.68
C VAL A 31 7.31 -8.33 -7.14
N LEU A 32 6.90 -9.37 -7.87
CA LEU A 32 6.39 -9.25 -9.21
C LEU A 32 4.86 -9.26 -9.18
N MET A 33 4.24 -8.34 -9.92
CA MET A 33 2.80 -8.21 -10.05
C MET A 33 2.46 -7.58 -11.40
N THR A 34 1.19 -7.59 -11.78
CA THR A 34 0.76 -6.84 -12.96
C THR A 34 1.01 -5.35 -12.77
N HIS A 35 1.25 -4.63 -13.88
CA HIS A 35 1.40 -3.18 -13.81
C HIS A 35 0.12 -2.50 -13.29
N GLU A 36 -1.06 -3.07 -13.57
CA GLU A 36 -2.33 -2.57 -13.05
C GLU A 36 -2.40 -2.65 -11.52
N ASP A 37 -2.00 -3.79 -10.93
CA ASP A 37 -1.96 -3.95 -9.48
C ASP A 37 -0.95 -3.02 -8.82
N TYR A 38 0.21 -2.81 -9.47
CA TYR A 38 1.18 -1.81 -9.02
C TYR A 38 0.58 -0.40 -8.99
N LEU A 39 -0.15 0.01 -10.04
CA LEU A 39 -0.81 1.31 -10.08
C LEU A 39 -1.90 1.45 -9.00
N ARG A 40 -2.64 0.36 -8.70
CA ARG A 40 -3.62 0.34 -7.60
C ARG A 40 -2.96 0.51 -6.23
N LEU A 41 -1.75 -0.02 -6.03
CA LEU A 41 -0.95 0.20 -4.82
C LEU A 41 -0.36 1.60 -4.75
N LYS A 42 -0.02 2.19 -5.89
CA LYS A 42 0.46 3.57 -6.02
C LYS A 42 -0.67 4.58 -5.85
N ARG A 43 -1.47 4.43 -4.78
CA ARG A 43 -2.43 5.43 -4.36
C ARG A 43 -1.71 6.75 -4.06
N PRO A 44 -2.32 7.90 -4.38
CA PRO A 44 -1.77 9.19 -4.03
C PRO A 44 -1.53 9.26 -2.52
N SER A 45 -0.54 10.06 -2.11
CA SER A 45 -0.27 10.28 -0.69
C SER A 45 -1.56 10.75 -0.02
N ILE A 46 -1.82 10.29 1.21
CA ILE A 46 -2.95 10.80 2.00
C ILE A 46 -2.85 12.33 2.11
N VAL A 47 -1.63 12.86 2.19
CA VAL A 47 -1.38 14.31 2.17
C VAL A 47 -1.89 14.92 0.85
N ASP A 48 -1.52 14.36 -0.30
CA ASP A 48 -1.97 14.86 -1.60
C ASP A 48 -3.51 14.79 -1.74
N MET A 49 -4.14 13.78 -1.14
CA MET A 49 -5.59 13.59 -1.19
C MET A 49 -6.36 14.56 -0.29
N LEU A 50 -5.80 14.93 0.86
CA LEU A 50 -6.47 15.74 1.88
C LEU A 50 -6.00 17.20 1.90
N ALA A 51 -4.91 17.53 1.21
CA ALA A 51 -4.39 18.89 1.16
C ALA A 51 -5.40 19.85 0.55
N ASP A 52 -5.69 20.92 1.28
CA ASP A 52 -6.40 22.07 0.76
C ASP A 52 -5.39 23.06 0.19
N MET A 53 -5.42 23.24 -1.13
CA MET A 53 -4.43 24.04 -1.86
C MET A 53 -4.78 25.54 -1.92
N ARG A 54 -5.85 25.96 -1.24
CA ARG A 54 -6.26 27.37 -1.23
C ARG A 54 -5.29 28.20 -0.35
N PRO A 55 -5.01 29.47 -0.70
CA PRO A 55 -4.09 30.31 0.08
C PRO A 55 -4.47 30.45 1.56
N GLU A 56 -5.75 30.31 1.90
CA GLU A 56 -6.27 30.45 3.26
C GLU A 56 -6.12 29.17 4.10
N ALA A 57 -5.67 28.07 3.50
CA ALA A 57 -5.46 26.79 4.18
C ALA A 57 -4.11 26.69 4.90
N ASP A 58 -3.25 27.70 4.80
CA ASP A 58 -2.03 27.83 5.57
C ASP A 58 -2.36 28.49 6.92
N PHE A 59 -2.69 27.67 7.92
CA PHE A 59 -3.02 28.10 9.28
C PHE A 59 -2.28 27.27 10.31
N ASP A 60 -2.03 27.85 11.50
CA ASP A 60 -1.47 27.13 12.65
C ASP A 60 -2.49 26.10 13.16
N PHE A 61 -2.42 24.90 12.62
CA PHE A 61 -3.19 23.77 13.09
C PHE A 61 -2.53 23.20 14.35
N GLU A 62 -3.14 23.43 15.51
CA GLU A 62 -2.81 22.73 16.75
C GLU A 62 -3.74 21.51 16.90
N PRO A 63 -3.31 20.29 16.51
CA PRO A 63 -4.12 19.11 16.71
C PRO A 63 -4.34 18.90 18.21
N PRO A 64 -5.53 18.45 18.63
CA PRO A 64 -5.76 18.09 20.02
C PRO A 64 -4.78 16.99 20.45
N ALA A 65 -4.44 16.96 21.74
CA ALA A 65 -3.67 15.86 22.31
C ALA A 65 -4.35 14.52 21.99
N ARG A 66 -3.55 13.50 21.69
CA ARG A 66 -4.03 12.15 21.36
C ARG A 66 -4.99 11.68 22.45
N GLN A 67 -6.26 11.52 22.09
CA GLN A 67 -7.24 10.91 22.98
C GLN A 67 -7.05 9.40 22.95
N GLU A 68 -6.87 8.78 24.11
CA GLU A 68 -7.00 7.34 24.23
C GLU A 68 -8.46 6.98 24.03
N ILE A 69 -8.78 6.42 22.86
CA ILE A 69 -10.09 5.83 22.62
C ILE A 69 -10.04 4.45 23.30
N PRO A 70 -10.85 4.20 24.36
CA PRO A 70 -10.89 2.89 24.98
C PRO A 70 -11.28 1.86 23.93
N ASP A 71 -10.63 0.68 23.97
CA ASP A 71 -10.93 -0.44 23.09
C ASP A 71 -12.43 -0.79 23.20
N ARG A 72 -13.21 -0.33 22.21
CA ARG A 72 -14.67 -0.42 22.25
C ARG A 72 -15.05 -1.85 21.90
N LYS A 73 -15.13 -2.71 22.93
CA LYS A 73 -15.59 -4.11 22.78
C LYS A 73 -17.08 -4.26 22.49
N THR A 74 -17.84 -3.18 22.50
CA THR A 74 -19.27 -3.18 22.17
C THR A 74 -19.47 -2.87 20.69
N PRO A 75 -20.08 -3.79 19.92
CA PRO A 75 -20.52 -3.51 18.56
C PRO A 75 -21.36 -2.23 18.53
N ILE A 76 -21.10 -1.38 17.54
CA ILE A 76 -21.97 -0.23 17.26
C ILE A 76 -23.27 -0.80 16.69
N ASP A 77 -24.35 -0.67 17.44
CA ASP A 77 -25.69 -0.99 16.95
C ASP A 77 -26.16 0.12 16.02
N PHE A 78 -26.54 -0.23 14.79
CA PHE A 78 -27.09 0.67 13.77
C PHE A 78 -28.58 0.39 13.56
N GLY A 79 -29.29 0.07 14.64
CA GLY A 79 -30.75 -0.07 14.66
C GLY A 79 -31.51 1.21 14.28
#